data_AF-A0A8J3KPR3-F1
#
_entry.id   AF-A0A8J3KPR3-F1
#
_cell.length_a   1.000
_cell.length_b   1.000
_cell.length_c   1.000
_cell.angle_alpha   90.00
_cell.angle_beta   90.00
_cell.angle_gamma   90.00
#
_symmetry.space_group_name_H-M   'P 1'
#
loop_
_entity.id
_entity.type
_entity.pdbx_description
1 polymer ?
#
loop_
_entity_poly.entity_id
_entity_poly.type
_entity_poly.pdbx_seq_one_letter_code
_entity_poly.pdbx_strand_id
1 'polypeptide(L)'
;MSRLGFPALAAGLAVVDTADGLLIEGGPSRRLFTGAAARDLLPRLLPLLDGRTGLAAVADAAEAPVAQVAQAVALLHRSGLLHDGPAEPGDAAEAFRSRALAASGSHDRPATLRERLAEAPVIVAVAGELGELLAADLALSGIGTVTTDATRAAALAIATDDQLASVAATGVPVLRIGGDARTVELGPLFTGAETTCPDCFLADDGSAGAPVLGRAAAQLLCGLAVAEAVGLLTRLADPVTGRRLHRIDTVDLGRTVHEVTPSATCRTCAMAGDGVLGRLEWLNRRASWQVTGDRAIAATADADLASSPRVPLSEAPPWLRTLLPAATARPYADTYLLGVHGLPHPVYRWSPSTQALIATRGDLTAAPAIAGLPEAPAAVLVFVAASTRLASAYAEQGLRRAFLAAGRAVAAVTAGHHAVLADTVDPALADLLELHDGGEHLAAVVGIHPERP
;
A
#
# COMPACT_ATOMS: atom_id res chain seq x y z
N MET A 1 19.61 1.80 5.99
CA MET A 1 20.41 1.88 4.73
C MET A 1 19.62 1.21 3.62
N SER A 2 19.53 1.80 2.43
CA SER A 2 18.86 1.19 1.27
C SER A 2 19.54 -0.14 0.92
N ARG A 3 18.78 -1.22 0.71
CA ARG A 3 19.30 -2.57 0.42
C ARG A 3 19.61 -2.80 -1.08
N LEU A 4 19.52 -1.76 -1.92
CA LEU A 4 19.81 -1.88 -3.36
C LEU A 4 21.29 -2.18 -3.58
N GLY A 5 21.60 -3.33 -4.19
CA GLY A 5 22.96 -3.70 -4.57
C GLY A 5 23.39 -2.96 -5.83
N PHE A 6 22.46 -2.84 -6.78
CA PHE A 6 22.67 -2.20 -8.07
C PHE A 6 21.45 -1.31 -8.36
N PRO A 7 21.45 -0.04 -7.92
CA PRO A 7 20.30 0.85 -8.08
C PRO A 7 20.08 1.23 -9.56
N ALA A 8 18.83 1.11 -10.02
CA ALA A 8 18.38 1.60 -11.32
C ALA A 8 17.30 2.67 -11.16
N LEU A 9 17.41 3.76 -11.92
CA LEU A 9 16.30 4.70 -12.11
C LEU A 9 15.20 4.01 -12.92
N ALA A 10 13.96 4.09 -12.43
CA ALA A 10 12.84 3.46 -13.13
C ALA A 10 12.66 4.05 -14.55
N ALA A 11 12.37 3.19 -15.51
CA ALA A 11 12.22 3.58 -16.91
C ALA A 11 10.93 4.38 -17.16
N GLY A 12 10.96 5.29 -18.13
CA GLY A 12 9.82 6.14 -18.49
C GLY A 12 9.47 7.22 -17.45
N LEU A 13 10.40 7.54 -16.54
CA LEU A 13 10.35 8.75 -15.73
C LEU A 13 10.78 9.96 -16.57
N ALA A 14 10.04 11.06 -16.44
CA ALA A 14 10.46 12.35 -16.97
C ALA A 14 11.28 13.08 -15.90
N VAL A 15 12.50 13.45 -16.25
CA VAL A 15 13.42 14.21 -15.38
C VAL A 15 13.57 15.60 -16.00
N VAL A 16 13.18 16.63 -15.25
CA VAL A 16 13.12 18.01 -15.71
C VAL A 16 13.91 18.91 -14.77
N ASP A 17 14.92 19.58 -15.29
CA ASP A 17 15.66 20.60 -14.53
C ASP A 17 14.78 21.83 -14.28
N THR A 18 14.91 22.39 -13.09
CA THR A 18 14.21 23.62 -12.66
C THR A 18 15.21 24.61 -12.07
N ALA A 19 14.81 25.87 -11.88
CA ALA A 19 15.70 26.87 -11.28
C ALA A 19 16.17 26.47 -9.86
N ASP A 20 15.33 25.76 -9.11
CA ASP A 20 15.55 25.46 -7.69
C ASP A 20 16.02 24.00 -7.42
N GLY A 21 16.13 23.18 -8.47
CA GLY A 21 16.48 21.76 -8.36
C GLY A 21 15.92 20.92 -9.49
N LEU A 22 15.36 19.75 -9.16
CA LEU A 22 14.99 18.71 -10.12
C LEU A 22 13.56 18.23 -9.91
N LEU A 23 12.76 18.24 -10.97
CA LEU A 23 11.41 17.68 -11.00
C LEU A 23 11.44 16.29 -11.65
N ILE A 24 10.91 15.28 -10.96
CA ILE A 24 10.73 13.94 -11.51
C ILE A 24 9.24 13.60 -11.56
N GLU A 25 8.76 13.21 -12.74
CA GLU A 25 7.38 12.86 -13.04
C GLU A 25 7.26 11.47 -13.67
N GLY A 26 6.11 10.83 -13.47
CA GLY A 26 5.84 9.45 -13.92
C GLY A 26 5.95 8.40 -12.81
N GLY A 27 6.53 8.75 -11.65
CA GLY A 27 6.52 7.92 -10.44
C GLY A 27 5.17 7.93 -9.71
N PRO A 28 5.09 7.37 -8.48
CA PRO A 28 3.84 7.34 -7.69
C PRO A 28 3.24 8.74 -7.45
N SER A 29 4.12 9.72 -7.32
CA SER A 29 3.77 11.13 -7.21
C SER A 29 4.82 11.97 -7.91
N ARG A 30 4.41 13.16 -8.37
CA ARG A 30 5.34 14.17 -8.86
C ARG A 30 6.24 14.63 -7.71
N ARG A 31 7.55 14.51 -7.87
CA ARG A 31 8.54 14.88 -6.83
C ARG A 31 9.40 16.03 -7.30
N LEU A 32 9.40 17.11 -6.53
CA LEU A 32 10.35 18.22 -6.69
C LEU A 32 11.44 18.08 -5.62
N PHE A 33 12.66 17.82 -6.05
CA PHE A 33 13.85 17.84 -5.20
C PHE A 33 14.49 19.23 -5.29
N THR A 34 14.74 19.87 -4.14
CA THR A 34 15.32 21.22 -4.08
C THR A 34 16.64 21.25 -3.33
N GLY A 35 17.37 22.35 -3.49
CA GLY A 35 18.63 22.61 -2.77
C GLY A 35 19.88 22.17 -3.52
N ALA A 36 21.06 22.36 -2.90
CA ALA A 36 22.35 22.15 -3.55
C ALA A 36 22.54 20.72 -4.07
N ALA A 37 22.19 19.70 -3.27
CA ALA A 37 22.29 18.31 -3.72
C ALA A 37 21.38 18.01 -4.93
N ALA A 38 20.19 18.61 -4.99
CA ALA A 38 19.28 18.42 -6.12
C ALA A 38 19.77 19.11 -7.40
N ARG A 39 20.48 20.24 -7.29
CA ARG A 39 21.05 20.97 -8.43
C ARG A 39 22.39 20.40 -8.90
N ASP A 40 23.23 19.96 -7.97
CA ASP A 40 24.63 19.68 -8.27
C ASP A 40 24.96 18.17 -8.24
N LEU A 41 24.28 17.38 -7.40
CA LEU A 41 24.56 15.95 -7.26
C LEU A 41 23.58 15.09 -8.07
N LEU A 42 22.27 15.30 -7.94
CA LEU A 42 21.27 14.44 -8.60
C LEU A 42 21.44 14.39 -10.14
N PRO A 43 21.68 15.50 -10.87
CA PRO A 43 21.83 15.44 -12.33
C PRO A 43 23.04 14.61 -12.78
N ARG A 44 24.12 14.59 -12.00
CA ARG A 44 25.30 13.73 -12.25
C ARG A 44 25.06 12.28 -11.82
N LEU A 45 24.30 12.09 -10.75
CA LEU A 45 24.02 10.78 -10.17
C LEU A 45 23.03 9.97 -11.01
N LEU A 46 21.92 10.56 -11.46
CA LEU A 46 20.82 9.83 -12.10
C LEU A 46 21.24 9.02 -13.34
N PRO A 47 22.07 9.54 -14.27
CA PRO A 47 22.53 8.76 -15.42
C PRO A 47 23.37 7.52 -15.06
N LEU A 48 23.94 7.48 -13.85
CA LEU A 48 24.78 6.39 -13.35
C LEU A 48 23.97 5.31 -12.63
N LEU A 49 22.70 5.56 -12.33
CA LEU A 49 21.78 4.60 -11.70
C LEU A 49 21.16 3.71 -12.78
N ASP A 50 21.97 2.84 -13.37
CA ASP A 50 21.61 1.97 -14.49
C ASP A 50 21.25 0.53 -14.08
N GLY A 51 21.33 0.21 -12.79
CA GLY A 51 21.10 -1.13 -12.27
C GLY A 51 22.22 -2.13 -12.53
N ARG A 52 23.36 -1.68 -13.09
CA ARG A 52 24.55 -2.49 -13.36
C ARG A 52 25.73 -2.07 -12.50
N THR A 53 25.74 -0.80 -12.08
CA THR A 53 26.81 -0.20 -11.29
C THR A 53 26.46 -0.19 -9.80
N GLY A 54 27.36 -0.71 -8.97
CA GLY A 54 27.20 -0.69 -7.51
C GLY A 54 27.49 0.68 -6.89
N LEU A 55 26.98 0.94 -5.69
CA LEU A 55 27.03 2.26 -5.03
C LEU A 55 28.44 2.88 -4.91
N ALA A 56 29.47 2.08 -4.65
CA ALA A 56 30.84 2.59 -4.54
C ALA A 56 31.35 3.13 -5.88
N ALA A 57 31.16 2.37 -6.97
CA ALA A 57 31.56 2.78 -8.31
C ALA A 57 30.71 3.96 -8.82
N VAL A 58 29.42 4.02 -8.47
CA VAL A 58 28.57 5.19 -8.73
C VAL A 58 29.12 6.44 -8.02
N ALA A 59 29.55 6.31 -6.76
CA ALA A 59 30.10 7.42 -6.00
C ALA A 59 31.42 7.94 -6.57
N ASP A 60 32.31 7.03 -6.98
CA ASP A 60 33.56 7.38 -7.65
C ASP A 60 33.28 8.12 -8.97
N ALA A 61 32.35 7.62 -9.79
CA ALA A 61 31.98 8.24 -11.07
C ALA A 61 31.22 9.57 -10.91
N ALA A 62 30.45 9.74 -9.83
CA ALA A 62 29.78 10.99 -9.48
C ALA A 62 30.69 12.01 -8.80
N GLU A 63 31.96 11.64 -8.52
CA GLU A 63 32.92 12.44 -7.74
C GLU A 63 32.33 12.91 -6.41
N ALA A 64 31.68 12.01 -5.68
CA ALA A 64 30.98 12.32 -4.44
C ALA A 64 31.28 11.28 -3.34
N PRO A 65 31.24 11.66 -2.05
CA PRO A 65 31.39 10.70 -0.96
C PRO A 65 30.33 9.60 -1.02
N VAL A 66 30.73 8.34 -0.85
CA VAL A 66 29.83 7.17 -0.85
C VAL A 66 28.65 7.35 0.10
N ALA A 67 28.87 7.95 1.28
CA ALA A 67 27.82 8.22 2.26
C ALA A 67 26.74 9.19 1.71
N GLN A 68 27.15 10.21 0.97
CA GLN A 68 26.24 11.19 0.37
C GLN A 68 25.44 10.56 -0.77
N VAL A 69 26.09 9.75 -1.61
CA VAL A 69 25.42 8.98 -2.67
C VAL A 69 24.42 7.98 -2.08
N ALA A 70 24.80 7.26 -1.02
CA ALA A 70 23.93 6.33 -0.33
C ALA A 70 22.68 7.01 0.25
N GLN A 71 22.82 8.24 0.78
CA GLN A 71 21.68 9.05 1.26
C GLN A 71 20.75 9.46 0.10
N ALA A 72 21.32 9.94 -1.01
CA ALA A 72 20.54 10.32 -2.20
C ALA A 72 19.79 9.11 -2.79
N VAL A 73 20.46 7.96 -2.94
CA VAL A 73 19.83 6.71 -3.40
C VAL A 73 18.75 6.24 -2.44
N ALA A 74 18.97 6.34 -1.13
CA ALA A 74 17.94 5.98 -0.15
C ALA A 74 16.70 6.89 -0.25
N LEU A 75 16.89 8.20 -0.48
CA LEU A 75 15.79 9.14 -0.69
C LEU A 75 15.01 8.82 -1.98
N LEU A 76 15.70 8.61 -3.10
CA LEU A 76 15.08 8.27 -4.38
C LEU A 76 14.33 6.94 -4.33
N HIS A 77 14.91 5.93 -3.66
CA HIS A 77 14.26 4.64 -3.45
C HIS A 77 12.99 4.76 -2.59
N ARG A 78 13.04 5.48 -1.46
CA ARG A 78 11.84 5.75 -0.64
C ARG A 78 10.78 6.55 -1.38
N SER A 79 11.19 7.35 -2.38
CA SER A 79 10.27 8.10 -3.23
C SER A 79 9.62 7.25 -4.33
N GLY A 80 9.93 5.95 -4.41
CA GLY A 80 9.40 5.02 -5.40
C GLY A 80 9.97 5.23 -6.80
N LEU A 81 11.20 5.75 -6.91
CA LEU A 81 11.83 6.09 -8.18
C LEU A 81 12.93 5.11 -8.62
N LEU A 82 13.39 4.25 -7.69
CA LEU A 82 14.45 3.28 -7.95
C LEU A 82 13.99 1.85 -7.72
N HIS A 83 14.59 0.90 -8.43
CA HIS A 83 14.53 -0.53 -8.15
C HIS A 83 15.93 -1.16 -8.20
N ASP A 84 16.06 -2.44 -7.85
CA ASP A 84 17.33 -3.18 -7.95
C ASP A 84 17.48 -3.86 -9.32
N GLY A 85 18.70 -3.88 -9.83
CA GLY A 85 19.06 -4.52 -11.10
C GLY A 85 18.66 -3.71 -12.33
N PRO A 86 19.19 -4.08 -13.51
CA PRO A 86 19.00 -3.30 -14.72
C PRO A 86 17.53 -3.31 -15.16
N ALA A 87 17.06 -2.15 -15.61
CA ALA A 87 15.89 -2.10 -16.48
C ALA A 87 16.36 -2.38 -17.91
N GLU A 88 15.70 -3.31 -18.59
CA GLU A 88 15.97 -3.50 -20.02
C GLU A 88 15.35 -2.32 -20.80
N PRO A 89 16.03 -1.80 -21.84
CA PRO A 89 15.40 -0.89 -22.77
C PRO A 89 14.22 -1.61 -23.40
N GLY A 90 13.01 -1.10 -23.17
CA GLY A 90 11.80 -1.77 -23.61
C GLY A 90 10.75 -0.80 -24.11
N ASP A 91 9.60 -1.36 -24.46
CA ASP A 91 8.42 -0.61 -24.86
C ASP A 91 7.72 0.06 -23.66
N ALA A 92 6.54 0.62 -23.90
CA ALA A 92 5.73 1.25 -22.86
C ALA A 92 5.35 0.28 -21.72
N ALA A 93 5.22 -1.03 -21.98
CA ALA A 93 4.87 -2.01 -20.98
C ALA A 93 6.06 -2.28 -20.04
N GLU A 94 7.28 -2.35 -20.56
CA GLU A 94 8.48 -2.47 -19.72
C GLU A 94 8.70 -1.21 -18.87
N ALA A 95 8.49 -0.03 -19.45
CA ALA A 95 8.53 1.22 -18.70
C ALA A 95 7.49 1.26 -17.58
N PHE A 96 6.24 0.82 -17.85
CA PHE A 96 5.20 0.71 -16.83
C PHE A 96 5.61 -0.25 -15.69
N ARG A 97 6.10 -1.46 -16.02
CA ARG A 97 6.55 -2.45 -15.04
C ARG A 97 7.69 -1.93 -14.17
N SER A 98 8.68 -1.27 -14.77
CA SER A 98 9.79 -0.66 -14.04
C SER A 98 9.32 0.40 -13.03
N ARG A 99 8.39 1.27 -13.43
CA ARG A 99 7.80 2.27 -12.49
C ARG A 99 6.93 1.62 -11.43
N ALA A 100 6.12 0.63 -11.78
CA ALA A 100 5.27 -0.09 -10.83
C ALA A 100 6.10 -0.84 -9.79
N LEU A 101 7.21 -1.46 -10.20
CA LEU A 101 8.16 -2.13 -9.31
C LEU A 101 8.82 -1.15 -8.33
N ALA A 102 9.31 -0.02 -8.84
CA ALA A 102 9.91 1.02 -8.02
C ALA A 102 8.87 1.59 -7.03
N ALA A 103 7.65 1.86 -7.51
CA ALA A 103 6.54 2.36 -6.71
C ALA A 103 6.12 1.41 -5.59
N SER A 104 6.10 0.10 -5.85
CA SER A 104 5.66 -0.89 -4.87
C SER A 104 6.71 -1.14 -3.77
N GLY A 105 7.94 -0.63 -3.94
CA GLY A 105 9.06 -0.91 -3.03
C GLY A 105 9.40 -2.40 -2.95
N SER A 106 9.10 -3.17 -4.01
CA SER A 106 9.43 -4.60 -4.06
C SER A 106 10.95 -4.80 -4.18
N HIS A 107 11.43 -5.91 -3.62
CA HIS A 107 12.82 -6.35 -3.80
C HIS A 107 13.00 -7.21 -5.06
N ASP A 108 11.92 -7.46 -5.79
CA ASP A 108 11.97 -8.14 -7.06
C ASP A 108 12.74 -7.32 -8.08
N ARG A 109 13.25 -8.00 -9.11
CA ARG A 109 13.88 -7.36 -10.26
C ARG A 109 12.89 -7.35 -11.43
N PRO A 110 13.01 -6.42 -12.39
CA PRO A 110 12.16 -6.40 -13.57
C PRO A 110 12.12 -7.76 -14.30
N ALA A 111 13.27 -8.44 -14.37
CA ALA A 111 13.36 -9.78 -14.98
C ALA A 111 12.48 -10.82 -14.28
N THR A 112 12.42 -10.81 -12.96
CA THR A 112 11.59 -11.73 -12.17
C THR A 112 10.10 -11.49 -12.44
N LEU A 113 9.67 -10.24 -12.59
CA LEU A 113 8.27 -9.93 -12.93
C LEU A 113 7.89 -10.43 -14.32
N ARG A 114 8.81 -10.27 -15.28
CA ARG A 114 8.63 -10.75 -16.65
C ARG A 114 8.55 -12.27 -16.70
N GLU A 115 9.41 -12.97 -15.97
CA GLU A 115 9.36 -14.44 -15.83
C GLU A 115 8.03 -14.89 -15.24
N ARG A 116 7.56 -14.25 -14.15
CA ARG A 116 6.26 -14.55 -13.53
C ARG A 116 5.09 -14.37 -14.51
N LEU A 117 5.09 -13.29 -15.29
CA LEU A 117 4.05 -13.06 -16.31
C LEU A 117 4.11 -14.09 -17.44
N ALA A 118 5.31 -14.40 -17.93
CA ALA A 118 5.51 -15.40 -18.98
C ALA A 118 5.04 -16.80 -18.55
N GLU A 119 5.23 -17.13 -17.27
CA GLU A 119 4.84 -18.42 -16.69
C GLU A 119 3.38 -18.47 -16.19
N ALA A 120 2.65 -17.36 -16.19
CA ALA A 120 1.29 -17.29 -15.66
C ALA A 120 0.24 -17.61 -16.75
N PRO A 121 -0.35 -18.82 -16.78
CA PRO A 121 -1.48 -19.11 -17.66
C PRO A 121 -2.73 -18.31 -17.28
N VAL A 122 -3.37 -17.68 -18.27
CA VAL A 122 -4.63 -16.95 -18.11
C VAL A 122 -5.72 -17.54 -19.00
N ILE A 123 -6.90 -17.77 -18.42
CA ILE A 123 -8.10 -18.14 -19.17
C ILE A 123 -8.87 -16.88 -19.57
N VAL A 124 -9.22 -16.75 -20.84
CA VAL A 124 -10.17 -15.74 -21.35
C VAL A 124 -11.46 -16.47 -21.71
N ALA A 125 -12.40 -16.49 -20.76
CA ALA A 125 -13.73 -17.06 -20.92
C ALA A 125 -14.72 -15.96 -21.35
N VAL A 126 -14.40 -15.33 -22.47
CA VAL A 126 -15.14 -14.21 -23.05
C VAL A 126 -15.24 -14.45 -24.55
N ALA A 127 -16.45 -14.44 -25.09
CA ALA A 127 -16.68 -14.70 -26.51
C ALA A 127 -16.56 -13.42 -27.37
N GLY A 128 -16.33 -13.60 -28.67
CA GLY A 128 -16.37 -12.54 -29.67
C GLY A 128 -15.18 -11.57 -29.61
N GLU A 129 -15.37 -10.38 -30.20
CA GLU A 129 -14.31 -9.37 -30.39
C GLU A 129 -13.65 -8.95 -29.08
N LEU A 130 -14.39 -8.86 -27.97
CA LEU A 130 -13.81 -8.53 -26.66
C LEU A 130 -12.83 -9.61 -26.18
N GLY A 131 -13.16 -10.89 -26.37
CA GLY A 131 -12.26 -12.00 -26.01
C GLY A 131 -10.98 -11.99 -26.82
N GLU A 132 -11.08 -11.69 -28.12
CA GLU A 132 -9.92 -11.55 -29.01
C GLU A 132 -9.04 -10.35 -28.61
N LEU A 133 -9.66 -9.21 -28.29
CA LEU A 133 -8.95 -8.02 -27.79
C LEU A 133 -8.22 -8.30 -26.48
N LEU A 134 -8.89 -8.93 -25.51
CA LEU A 134 -8.30 -9.32 -24.23
C LEU A 134 -7.11 -10.26 -24.43
N ALA A 135 -7.28 -11.31 -25.26
CA ALA A 135 -6.21 -12.27 -25.49
C ALA A 135 -4.98 -11.62 -26.14
N ALA A 136 -5.19 -10.73 -27.11
CA ALA A 136 -4.11 -9.99 -27.76
C ALA A 136 -3.39 -9.05 -26.77
N ASP A 137 -4.13 -8.29 -25.96
CA ASP A 137 -3.58 -7.30 -25.05
C ASP A 137 -2.86 -7.93 -23.82
N LEU A 138 -3.38 -9.07 -23.32
CA LEU A 138 -2.67 -9.91 -22.33
C LEU A 138 -1.33 -10.41 -22.88
N ALA A 139 -1.31 -10.91 -24.13
CA ALA A 139 -0.08 -11.39 -24.77
C ALA A 139 0.93 -10.24 -24.98
N LEU A 140 0.48 -9.07 -25.43
CA LEU A 140 1.32 -7.86 -25.56
C LEU A 140 1.87 -7.40 -24.21
N SER A 141 1.13 -7.61 -23.13
CA SER A 141 1.56 -7.31 -21.76
C SER A 141 2.58 -8.30 -21.19
N GLY A 142 2.94 -9.35 -21.95
CA GLY A 142 3.97 -10.33 -21.60
C GLY A 142 3.45 -11.60 -20.94
N ILE A 143 2.13 -11.85 -20.96
CA ILE A 143 1.55 -13.10 -20.48
C ILE A 143 1.80 -14.20 -21.50
N GLY A 144 2.54 -15.23 -21.09
CA GLY A 144 3.07 -16.22 -22.03
C GLY A 144 2.05 -17.25 -22.50
N THR A 145 1.01 -17.54 -21.71
CA THR A 145 -0.04 -18.49 -22.08
C THR A 145 -1.41 -17.89 -21.86
N VAL A 146 -2.15 -17.67 -22.95
CA VAL A 146 -3.56 -17.27 -22.93
C VAL A 146 -4.39 -18.34 -23.62
N THR A 147 -5.46 -18.80 -22.97
CA THR A 147 -6.32 -19.87 -23.48
C THR A 147 -7.80 -19.54 -23.28
N THR A 148 -8.67 -20.04 -24.15
CA THR A 148 -10.13 -19.98 -23.97
C THR A 148 -10.70 -21.26 -23.35
N ASP A 149 -9.87 -22.30 -23.21
CA ASP A 149 -10.23 -23.58 -22.61
C ASP A 149 -10.28 -23.47 -21.07
N ALA A 150 -11.49 -23.38 -20.53
CA ALA A 150 -11.75 -23.28 -19.09
C ALA A 150 -11.34 -24.53 -18.29
N THR A 151 -11.02 -25.65 -18.94
CA THR A 151 -10.64 -26.90 -18.24
C THR A 151 -9.15 -26.93 -17.86
N ARG A 152 -8.35 -25.99 -18.37
CA ARG A 152 -6.91 -25.93 -18.07
C ARG A 152 -6.66 -25.30 -16.71
N ALA A 153 -5.59 -25.73 -16.05
CA ALA A 153 -5.08 -25.03 -14.88
C ALA A 153 -4.58 -23.63 -15.29
N ALA A 154 -5.00 -22.61 -14.54
CA ALA A 154 -4.63 -21.22 -14.79
C ALA A 154 -4.37 -20.47 -13.48
N ALA A 155 -3.56 -19.41 -13.55
CA ALA A 155 -3.32 -18.52 -12.42
C ALA A 155 -4.47 -17.51 -12.22
N LEU A 156 -5.16 -17.17 -13.31
CA LEU A 156 -6.30 -16.24 -13.33
C LEU A 156 -7.21 -16.60 -14.50
N ALA A 157 -8.51 -16.36 -14.35
CA ALA A 157 -9.45 -16.33 -15.45
C ALA A 157 -10.13 -14.95 -15.54
N ILE A 158 -10.47 -14.52 -16.75
CA ILE A 158 -11.31 -13.35 -17.01
C ILE A 158 -12.60 -13.87 -17.65
N ALA A 159 -13.75 -13.54 -17.08
CA ALA A 159 -15.04 -14.07 -17.52
C ALA A 159 -16.16 -13.03 -17.49
N THR A 160 -17.11 -13.19 -18.41
CA THR A 160 -18.42 -12.54 -18.39
C THR A 160 -19.41 -13.35 -17.57
N ASP A 161 -20.57 -12.76 -17.25
CA ASP A 161 -21.57 -13.36 -16.35
C ASP A 161 -22.07 -14.74 -16.82
N ASP A 162 -22.14 -14.98 -18.12
CA ASP A 162 -22.59 -16.25 -18.71
C ASP A 162 -21.58 -17.39 -18.52
N GLN A 163 -20.28 -17.07 -18.41
CA GLN A 163 -19.21 -18.06 -18.17
C GLN A 163 -18.78 -18.12 -16.71
N LEU A 164 -19.09 -17.09 -15.92
CA LEU A 164 -18.56 -16.87 -14.57
C LEU A 164 -18.70 -18.10 -13.65
N ALA A 165 -19.91 -18.64 -13.51
CA ALA A 165 -20.16 -19.79 -12.63
C ALA A 165 -19.40 -21.04 -13.07
N SER A 166 -19.33 -21.29 -14.38
CA SER A 166 -18.67 -22.47 -14.94
C SER A 166 -17.15 -22.43 -14.72
N VAL A 167 -16.54 -21.26 -14.90
CA VAL A 167 -15.11 -21.05 -14.71
C VAL A 167 -14.75 -21.06 -13.24
N ALA A 168 -15.53 -20.39 -12.39
CA ALA A 168 -15.27 -20.36 -10.95
C ALA A 168 -15.37 -21.75 -10.30
N ALA A 169 -16.20 -22.65 -10.82
CA ALA A 169 -16.30 -24.04 -10.34
C ALA A 169 -15.00 -24.84 -10.51
N THR A 170 -14.07 -24.38 -11.36
CA THR A 170 -12.74 -25.00 -11.54
C THR A 170 -11.76 -24.66 -10.41
N GLY A 171 -12.11 -23.71 -9.54
CA GLY A 171 -11.25 -23.23 -8.46
C GLY A 171 -10.21 -22.19 -8.87
N VAL A 172 -10.13 -21.83 -10.16
CA VAL A 172 -9.30 -20.73 -10.64
C VAL A 172 -9.87 -19.39 -10.17
N PRO A 173 -9.05 -18.42 -9.69
CA PRO A 173 -9.52 -17.08 -9.41
C PRO A 173 -10.10 -16.41 -10.67
N VAL A 174 -11.29 -15.81 -10.57
CA VAL A 174 -11.98 -15.23 -11.74
C VAL A 174 -12.17 -13.73 -11.57
N LEU A 175 -11.56 -12.93 -12.43
CA LEU A 175 -11.88 -11.52 -12.59
C LEU A 175 -13.12 -11.38 -13.48
N ARG A 176 -14.24 -10.96 -12.90
CA ARG A 176 -15.46 -10.70 -13.68
C ARG A 176 -15.34 -9.39 -14.45
N ILE A 177 -15.83 -9.39 -15.67
CA ILE A 177 -16.00 -8.20 -16.49
C ILE A 177 -17.41 -8.17 -17.07
N GLY A 178 -17.91 -6.96 -17.34
CA GLY A 178 -19.23 -6.78 -17.93
C GLY A 178 -19.49 -5.34 -18.33
N GLY A 179 -20.77 -5.02 -18.53
CA GLY A 179 -21.21 -3.68 -18.87
C GLY A 179 -22.22 -3.65 -20.01
N ASP A 180 -22.50 -2.45 -20.49
CA ASP A 180 -23.42 -2.17 -21.58
C ASP A 180 -22.88 -1.08 -22.54
N ALA A 181 -23.72 -0.62 -23.46
CA ALA A 181 -23.33 0.38 -24.44
C ALA A 181 -22.81 1.69 -23.84
N ARG A 182 -23.15 1.99 -22.58
CA ARG A 182 -22.79 3.24 -21.90
C ARG A 182 -21.89 3.02 -20.68
N THR A 183 -21.84 1.82 -20.12
CA THR A 183 -21.10 1.54 -18.88
C THR A 183 -20.19 0.34 -19.03
N VAL A 184 -19.00 0.39 -18.45
CA VAL A 184 -18.11 -0.77 -18.31
C VAL A 184 -18.02 -1.16 -16.86
N GLU A 185 -17.94 -2.46 -16.61
CA GLU A 185 -17.91 -3.02 -15.27
C GLU A 185 -16.70 -3.93 -15.10
N LEU A 186 -15.89 -3.64 -14.08
CA LEU A 186 -14.69 -4.38 -13.72
C LEU A 186 -14.84 -4.93 -12.29
N GLY A 187 -14.63 -6.23 -12.14
CA GLY A 187 -14.79 -6.94 -10.88
C GLY A 187 -16.23 -7.41 -10.63
N PRO A 188 -16.48 -8.04 -9.47
CA PRO A 188 -15.48 -8.33 -8.45
C PRO A 188 -14.50 -9.44 -8.90
N LEU A 189 -13.37 -9.53 -8.20
CA LEU A 189 -12.49 -10.69 -8.28
C LEU A 189 -13.06 -11.81 -7.42
N PHE A 190 -13.15 -13.03 -7.93
CA PHE A 190 -13.64 -14.20 -7.22
C PHE A 190 -12.47 -15.12 -6.87
N THR A 191 -12.13 -15.28 -5.59
CA THR A 191 -11.00 -16.11 -5.12
C THR A 191 -11.44 -17.22 -4.16
N GLY A 192 -12.71 -17.61 -4.18
CA GLY A 192 -13.27 -18.63 -3.29
C GLY A 192 -13.73 -18.03 -1.96
N ALA A 193 -13.15 -18.45 -0.83
CA ALA A 193 -13.66 -18.17 0.52
C ALA A 193 -13.62 -16.67 0.95
N GLU A 194 -12.95 -15.82 0.17
CA GLU A 194 -12.62 -14.45 0.57
C GLU A 194 -13.51 -13.39 -0.07
N THR A 195 -14.20 -13.80 -1.13
CA THR A 195 -15.03 -12.97 -2.00
C THR A 195 -16.42 -13.59 -2.04
N THR A 196 -17.42 -12.80 -2.41
CA THR A 196 -18.78 -13.34 -2.58
C THR A 196 -18.73 -14.43 -3.65
N CYS A 197 -19.49 -15.53 -3.54
CA CYS A 197 -19.49 -16.52 -4.62
C CYS A 197 -20.26 -16.01 -5.86
N PRO A 198 -19.97 -16.55 -7.06
CA PRO A 198 -20.70 -16.20 -8.28
C PRO A 198 -22.22 -16.29 -8.14
N ASP A 199 -22.75 -17.36 -7.52
CA ASP A 199 -24.19 -17.54 -7.35
C ASP A 199 -24.83 -16.39 -6.58
N CYS A 200 -24.15 -15.93 -5.53
CA CYS A 200 -24.61 -14.82 -4.70
C CYS A 200 -24.58 -13.49 -5.47
N PHE A 201 -23.60 -13.29 -6.35
CA PHE A 201 -23.51 -12.10 -7.21
C PHE A 201 -24.60 -12.11 -8.28
N LEU A 202 -24.76 -13.23 -9.00
CA LEU A 202 -25.72 -13.38 -10.09
C LEU A 202 -27.18 -13.42 -9.61
N ALA A 203 -27.43 -13.64 -8.32
CA ALA A 203 -28.78 -13.68 -7.76
C ALA A 203 -29.48 -12.31 -7.70
N ASP A 204 -28.72 -11.21 -7.63
CA ASP A 204 -29.27 -9.84 -7.61
C ASP A 204 -29.51 -9.29 -9.03
N ASP A 205 -28.83 -9.84 -10.04
CA ASP A 205 -28.97 -9.42 -11.43
C ASP A 205 -30.09 -10.21 -12.13
N GLY A 206 -31.29 -9.62 -12.14
CA GLY A 206 -32.38 -10.09 -12.99
C GLY A 206 -31.90 -10.18 -14.44
N SER A 207 -31.91 -11.39 -15.01
CA SER A 207 -31.32 -11.75 -16.31
C SER A 207 -31.78 -10.84 -17.45
N ALA A 208 -31.08 -9.72 -17.67
CA ALA A 208 -31.06 -9.02 -18.94
C ALA A 208 -29.90 -9.61 -19.74
N GLY A 209 -30.16 -10.07 -20.96
CA GLY A 209 -29.13 -10.68 -21.80
C GLY A 209 -27.89 -9.79 -21.94
N ALA A 210 -26.72 -10.40 -22.15
CA ALA A 210 -25.44 -9.71 -22.24
C ALA A 210 -25.54 -8.53 -23.22
N PRO A 211 -25.50 -7.28 -22.73
CA PRO A 211 -25.60 -6.13 -23.62
C PRO A 211 -24.34 -6.07 -24.49
N VAL A 212 -24.51 -5.70 -25.76
CA VAL A 212 -23.38 -5.58 -26.69
C VAL A 212 -22.59 -4.32 -26.36
N LEU A 213 -21.35 -4.47 -25.92
CA LEU A 213 -20.43 -3.36 -25.71
C LEU A 213 -20.10 -2.71 -27.06
N GLY A 214 -20.14 -1.37 -27.11
CA GLY A 214 -19.56 -0.62 -28.22
C GLY A 214 -18.03 -0.77 -28.22
N ARG A 215 -17.38 -0.59 -29.38
CA ARG A 215 -15.93 -0.78 -29.53
C ARG A 215 -15.09 0.04 -28.53
N ALA A 216 -15.45 1.30 -28.27
CA ALA A 216 -14.74 2.14 -27.31
C ALA A 216 -14.88 1.62 -25.86
N ALA A 217 -16.06 1.14 -25.48
CA ALA A 217 -16.31 0.52 -24.19
C ALA A 217 -15.52 -0.80 -24.05
N ALA A 218 -15.51 -1.62 -25.10
CA ALA A 218 -14.72 -2.86 -25.13
C ALA A 218 -13.21 -2.59 -24.97
N GLN A 219 -12.67 -1.56 -25.65
CA GLN A 219 -11.26 -1.16 -25.51
C GLN A 219 -10.93 -0.66 -24.11
N LEU A 220 -11.80 0.18 -23.52
CA LEU A 220 -11.63 0.65 -22.15
C LEU A 220 -11.65 -0.52 -21.15
N LEU A 221 -12.64 -1.40 -21.26
CA LEU A 221 -12.78 -2.57 -20.39
C LEU A 221 -11.58 -3.52 -20.53
N CYS A 222 -11.11 -3.74 -21.76
CA CYS A 222 -9.91 -4.54 -22.04
C CYS A 222 -8.69 -4.00 -21.29
N GLY A 223 -8.38 -2.70 -21.47
CA GLY A 223 -7.22 -2.09 -20.81
C GLY A 223 -7.31 -2.12 -19.28
N LEU A 224 -8.51 -1.92 -18.73
CA LEU A 224 -8.74 -2.02 -17.28
C LEU A 224 -8.57 -3.45 -16.75
N ALA A 225 -9.11 -4.44 -17.45
CA ALA A 225 -9.02 -5.85 -17.05
C ALA A 225 -7.58 -6.39 -17.16
N VAL A 226 -6.86 -6.02 -18.22
CA VAL A 226 -5.45 -6.38 -18.43
C VAL A 226 -4.56 -5.73 -17.37
N ALA A 227 -4.77 -4.45 -17.06
CA ALA A 227 -4.02 -3.76 -16.01
C ALA A 227 -4.21 -4.43 -14.64
N GLU A 228 -5.46 -4.78 -14.29
CA GLU A 228 -5.77 -5.50 -13.05
C GLU A 228 -5.13 -6.90 -13.04
N ALA A 229 -5.23 -7.65 -14.14
CA ALA A 229 -4.61 -8.97 -14.29
C ALA A 229 -3.08 -8.91 -14.13
N VAL A 230 -2.42 -7.94 -14.75
CA VAL A 230 -0.97 -7.74 -14.59
C VAL A 230 -0.64 -7.38 -13.15
N GLY A 231 -1.39 -6.47 -12.52
CA GLY A 231 -1.19 -6.10 -11.11
C GLY A 231 -1.30 -7.31 -10.18
N LEU A 232 -2.32 -8.14 -10.39
CA LEU A 232 -2.57 -9.39 -9.67
C LEU A 232 -1.42 -10.40 -9.81
N LEU A 233 -1.05 -10.72 -11.05
CA LEU A 233 -0.06 -11.77 -11.34
C LEU A 233 1.36 -11.35 -10.93
N THR A 234 1.67 -10.06 -11.04
CA THR A 234 2.97 -9.53 -10.61
C THR A 234 3.05 -9.21 -9.13
N ARG A 235 1.90 -9.07 -8.46
CA ARG A 235 1.76 -8.62 -7.06
C ARG A 235 2.34 -7.22 -6.82
N LEU A 236 2.36 -6.37 -7.84
CA LEU A 236 2.82 -4.98 -7.73
C LEU A 236 1.77 -4.05 -7.16
N ALA A 237 0.50 -4.43 -7.25
CA ALA A 237 -0.62 -3.66 -6.73
C ALA A 237 -1.61 -4.59 -6.03
N ASP A 238 -2.24 -4.08 -4.98
CA ASP A 238 -3.45 -4.69 -4.44
C ASP A 238 -4.57 -4.56 -5.50
N PRO A 239 -5.21 -5.67 -5.95
CA PRO A 239 -6.36 -5.58 -6.85
C PRO A 239 -7.44 -4.69 -6.27
N VAL A 240 -7.85 -3.73 -7.10
CA VAL A 240 -8.93 -2.81 -6.78
C VAL A 240 -10.27 -3.53 -6.75
N THR A 241 -10.38 -4.66 -7.47
CA THR A 241 -11.60 -5.44 -7.71
C THR A 241 -11.95 -6.46 -6.64
N GLY A 242 -11.10 -6.69 -5.63
CA GLY A 242 -11.26 -7.73 -4.60
C GLY A 242 -12.71 -8.09 -4.24
N ARG A 243 -13.38 -7.25 -3.44
CA ARG A 243 -14.82 -7.38 -3.14
C ARG A 243 -15.65 -6.29 -3.80
N ARG A 244 -15.10 -5.68 -4.85
CA ARG A 244 -15.60 -4.42 -5.39
C ARG A 244 -15.90 -4.58 -6.86
N LEU A 245 -17.11 -4.17 -7.21
CA LEU A 245 -17.52 -3.94 -8.58
C LEU A 245 -17.29 -2.46 -8.89
N HIS A 246 -16.43 -2.18 -9.86
CA HIS A 246 -16.26 -0.85 -10.41
C HIS A 246 -17.14 -0.69 -11.63
N ARG A 247 -18.00 0.34 -11.63
CA ARG A 247 -18.80 0.71 -12.78
C ARG A 247 -18.37 2.10 -13.26
N ILE A 248 -18.11 2.22 -14.55
CA ILE A 248 -17.60 3.45 -15.16
C ILE A 248 -18.49 3.81 -16.35
N ASP A 249 -19.02 5.03 -16.38
CA ASP A 249 -19.73 5.56 -17.54
C ASP A 249 -18.71 5.96 -18.63
N THR A 250 -18.94 5.50 -19.85
CA THR A 250 -18.01 5.65 -20.98
C THR A 250 -18.04 7.03 -21.63
N VAL A 251 -19.02 7.87 -21.26
CA VAL A 251 -19.20 9.23 -21.80
C VAL A 251 -18.61 10.26 -20.85
N ASP A 252 -18.98 10.21 -19.57
CA ASP A 252 -18.53 11.19 -18.57
C ASP A 252 -17.37 10.71 -17.68
N LEU A 253 -17.00 9.42 -17.79
CA LEU A 253 -15.94 8.77 -17.01
C LEU A 253 -16.20 8.79 -15.50
N GLY A 254 -17.45 9.00 -15.09
CA GLY A 254 -17.90 8.87 -13.71
C GLY A 254 -17.74 7.43 -13.24
N ARG A 255 -17.10 7.25 -12.07
CA ARG A 255 -16.86 5.94 -11.46
C ARG A 255 -17.69 5.78 -10.20
N THR A 256 -18.47 4.70 -10.14
CA THR A 256 -19.08 4.20 -8.90
C THR A 256 -18.41 2.91 -8.47
N VAL A 257 -18.39 2.68 -7.16
CA VAL A 257 -17.82 1.48 -6.55
C VAL A 257 -18.87 0.83 -5.69
N HIS A 258 -19.17 -0.44 -5.97
CA HIS A 258 -20.15 -1.23 -5.26
C HIS A 258 -19.43 -2.32 -4.48
N GLU A 259 -19.64 -2.40 -3.17
CA GLU A 259 -19.15 -3.51 -2.37
C GLU A 259 -20.08 -4.71 -2.54
N VAL A 260 -19.55 -5.81 -3.05
CA VAL A 260 -20.30 -7.03 -3.31
C VAL A 260 -20.25 -7.89 -2.07
N THR A 261 -21.40 -8.10 -1.43
CA THR A 261 -21.50 -8.85 -0.17
C THR A 261 -22.25 -10.15 -0.35
N PRO A 262 -21.89 -11.21 0.38
CA PRO A 262 -22.60 -12.48 0.28
C PRO A 262 -24.00 -12.37 0.89
N SER A 263 -24.96 -13.01 0.23
CA SER A 263 -26.29 -13.20 0.80
C SER A 263 -26.20 -13.97 2.12
N ALA A 264 -26.97 -13.55 3.11
CA ALA A 264 -26.99 -14.17 4.44
C ALA A 264 -27.51 -15.62 4.40
N THR A 265 -28.20 -16.00 3.32
CA THR A 265 -28.81 -17.33 3.12
C THR A 265 -28.05 -18.20 2.11
N CYS A 266 -26.91 -17.73 1.59
CA CYS A 266 -26.16 -18.36 0.50
C CYS A 266 -25.55 -19.69 0.94
N ARG A 267 -26.02 -20.84 0.47
CA ARG A 267 -25.46 -22.14 0.91
C ARG A 267 -24.03 -22.40 0.42
N THR A 268 -23.58 -21.66 -0.60
CA THR A 268 -22.25 -21.78 -1.21
C THR A 268 -21.16 -21.01 -0.44
N CYS A 269 -21.43 -19.76 -0.05
CA CYS A 269 -20.45 -18.90 0.65
C CYS A 269 -20.98 -18.28 1.95
N ALA A 270 -22.15 -18.67 2.45
CA ALA A 270 -22.57 -18.24 3.78
C ALA A 270 -21.60 -18.82 4.80
N MET A 271 -21.19 -17.96 5.72
CA MET A 271 -20.75 -18.39 7.02
C MET A 271 -21.97 -19.01 7.72
N ALA A 272 -22.21 -20.30 7.49
CA ALA A 272 -23.30 -21.04 8.10
C ALA A 272 -23.10 -21.05 9.63
N GLY A 273 -23.66 -20.04 10.32
CA GLY A 273 -23.57 -19.91 11.77
C GLY A 273 -23.76 -18.49 12.33
N ASP A 274 -23.30 -17.43 11.65
CA ASP A 274 -22.95 -16.18 12.38
C ASP A 274 -23.81 -14.93 12.06
N GLY A 275 -24.84 -15.04 11.22
CA GLY A 275 -25.80 -13.94 10.97
C GLY A 275 -25.15 -12.59 10.56
N VAL A 276 -25.63 -11.48 11.14
CA VAL A 276 -25.11 -10.11 10.88
C VAL A 276 -23.66 -9.94 11.32
N LEU A 277 -23.27 -10.61 12.41
CA LEU A 277 -21.89 -10.55 12.94
C LEU A 277 -20.92 -11.19 11.96
N GLY A 278 -21.29 -12.34 11.40
CA GLY A 278 -20.53 -13.03 10.37
C GLY A 278 -20.34 -12.20 9.09
N ARG A 279 -21.35 -11.40 8.71
CA ARG A 279 -21.24 -10.47 7.58
C ARG A 279 -20.29 -9.31 7.87
N LEU A 280 -20.36 -8.72 9.07
CA LEU A 280 -19.41 -7.69 9.51
C LEU A 280 -17.98 -8.23 9.60
N GLU A 281 -17.81 -9.45 10.09
CA GLU A 281 -16.51 -10.12 10.12
C GLU A 281 -16.00 -10.41 8.72
N TRP A 282 -16.84 -10.91 7.82
CA TRP A 282 -16.51 -11.11 6.43
C TRP A 282 -16.05 -9.80 5.78
N LEU A 283 -16.82 -8.71 5.89
CA LEU A 283 -16.43 -7.38 5.38
C LEU A 283 -15.06 -6.90 5.88
N ASN A 284 -14.71 -7.25 7.12
CA ASN A 284 -13.43 -6.88 7.74
C ASN A 284 -12.28 -7.87 7.49
N ARG A 285 -12.53 -9.07 6.95
CA ARG A 285 -11.46 -10.01 6.58
C ARG A 285 -10.65 -9.41 5.44
N ARG A 286 -9.35 -9.21 5.62
CA ARG A 286 -8.44 -8.98 4.48
C ARG A 286 -8.42 -10.23 3.63
N ALA A 287 -8.48 -10.07 2.32
CA ALA A 287 -8.32 -11.20 1.42
C ALA A 287 -6.85 -11.67 1.49
N SER A 288 -6.58 -12.98 1.55
CA SER A 288 -5.24 -13.55 1.72
C SER A 288 -4.28 -13.21 0.59
N TRP A 289 -4.79 -12.79 -0.58
CA TRP A 289 -3.95 -12.23 -1.64
C TRP A 289 -3.31 -10.87 -1.26
N GLN A 290 -3.80 -10.19 -0.22
CA GLN A 290 -3.17 -9.01 0.40
C GLN A 290 -2.03 -9.38 1.36
N VAL A 291 -1.72 -10.67 1.54
CA VAL A 291 -0.56 -11.10 2.32
C VAL A 291 0.66 -11.08 1.41
N THR A 292 1.28 -9.90 1.32
CA THR A 292 2.56 -9.66 0.65
C THR A 292 3.66 -10.54 1.23
N GLY A 293 4.04 -11.59 0.50
CA GLY A 293 5.38 -12.19 0.38
C GLY A 293 6.10 -12.61 1.68
N ASP A 294 7.18 -13.38 1.52
CA ASP A 294 8.23 -13.50 2.53
C ASP A 294 8.98 -12.17 2.68
N ARG A 295 8.25 -11.09 3.02
CA ARG A 295 8.88 -9.85 3.45
C ARG A 295 9.51 -10.17 4.79
N ALA A 296 10.80 -10.50 4.78
CA ALA A 296 11.59 -10.62 5.98
C ALA A 296 11.34 -9.36 6.82
N ILE A 297 10.59 -9.56 7.90
CA ILE A 297 10.22 -8.52 8.85
C ILE A 297 11.55 -7.92 9.29
N ALA A 298 11.79 -6.66 8.96
CA ALA A 298 12.86 -5.92 9.59
C ALA A 298 12.65 -6.09 11.10
N ALA A 299 13.70 -6.51 11.80
CA ALA A 299 13.71 -6.61 13.25
C ALA A 299 13.02 -5.37 13.84
N THR A 300 12.26 -5.55 14.93
CA THR A 300 11.50 -4.52 15.66
C THR A 300 12.02 -3.11 15.38
N ALA A 301 11.18 -2.13 15.01
CA ALA A 301 11.57 -0.75 14.68
C ALA A 301 12.53 -0.05 15.68
N ASP A 302 12.80 -0.65 16.84
CA ASP A 302 13.89 -0.31 17.75
C ASP A 302 15.29 -0.55 17.14
N ALA A 303 15.44 -1.44 16.17
CA ALA A 303 16.68 -1.74 15.44
C ALA A 303 17.06 -0.61 14.48
N ASP A 304 16.06 -0.03 13.77
CA ASP A 304 16.27 1.12 12.90
C ASP A 304 16.63 2.39 13.71
N LEU A 305 16.25 2.43 14.98
CA LEU A 305 16.56 3.51 15.93
C LEU A 305 17.65 3.14 16.95
N ALA A 306 18.47 2.11 16.66
CA ALA A 306 19.46 1.63 17.61
C ALA A 306 20.50 2.71 17.99
N SER A 307 20.85 3.60 17.05
CA SER A 307 21.77 4.71 17.26
C SER A 307 21.11 6.00 17.77
N SER A 308 19.78 6.03 17.89
CA SER A 308 19.06 7.25 18.25
C SER A 308 19.21 7.58 19.74
N PRO A 309 19.29 8.87 20.12
CA PRO A 309 19.33 9.28 21.52
C PRO A 309 18.14 8.74 22.33
N ARG A 310 18.41 8.35 23.58
CA ARG A 310 17.41 7.78 24.48
C ARG A 310 17.34 8.58 25.78
N VAL A 311 16.13 8.83 26.24
CA VAL A 311 15.86 9.42 27.55
C VAL A 311 15.20 8.34 28.42
N PRO A 312 15.86 7.85 29.48
CA PRO A 312 15.24 6.94 30.43
C PRO A 312 13.96 7.54 31.03
N LEU A 313 12.91 6.74 31.22
CA LEU A 313 11.65 7.23 31.81
C LEU A 313 11.86 7.83 33.22
N SER A 314 12.86 7.35 33.95
CA SER A 314 13.28 7.88 35.25
C SER A 314 13.82 9.31 35.20
N GLU A 315 14.25 9.79 34.03
CA GLU A 315 14.76 11.15 33.80
C GLU A 315 13.70 12.05 33.17
N ALA A 316 12.61 11.48 32.65
CA ALA A 316 11.48 12.23 32.13
C ALA A 316 10.67 12.93 33.24
N PRO A 317 9.93 14.00 32.90
CA PRO A 317 8.95 14.64 33.78
C PRO A 317 8.10 13.63 34.57
N PRO A 318 7.87 13.82 35.88
CA PRO A 318 7.22 12.80 36.72
C PRO A 318 5.84 12.33 36.23
N TRP A 319 5.05 13.23 35.65
CA TRP A 319 3.71 12.90 35.11
C TRP A 319 3.76 11.97 33.89
N LEU A 320 4.86 11.94 33.14
CA LEU A 320 5.04 10.98 32.05
C LEU A 320 5.25 9.55 32.55
N ARG A 321 5.74 9.39 33.78
CA ARG A 321 6.03 8.07 34.37
C ARG A 321 4.78 7.26 34.62
N THR A 322 3.65 7.92 34.85
CA THR A 322 2.32 7.28 34.96
C THR A 322 1.63 7.21 33.61
N LEU A 323 1.77 8.25 32.78
CA LEU A 323 1.11 8.33 31.48
C LEU A 323 1.58 7.25 30.49
N LEU A 324 2.89 7.10 30.28
CA LEU A 324 3.43 6.26 29.20
C LEU A 324 3.17 4.77 29.40
N PRO A 325 3.26 4.21 30.63
CA PRO A 325 2.77 2.85 30.88
C PRO A 325 1.28 2.68 30.55
N ALA A 326 0.42 3.63 30.90
CA ALA A 326 -1.01 3.59 30.57
C ALA A 326 -1.28 3.73 29.06
N ALA A 327 -0.45 4.53 28.37
CA ALA A 327 -0.48 4.74 26.92
C ALA A 327 0.18 3.60 26.13
N THR A 328 0.50 2.46 26.75
CA THR A 328 1.14 1.34 26.04
C THR A 328 0.11 0.50 25.29
N ALA A 329 0.17 0.54 23.96
CA ALA A 329 -0.68 -0.26 23.07
C ALA A 329 0.06 -1.45 22.41
N ARG A 330 1.28 -1.77 22.88
CA ARG A 330 2.05 -2.93 22.37
C ARG A 330 1.35 -4.26 22.70
N PRO A 331 1.52 -5.28 21.85
CA PRO A 331 2.34 -5.31 20.62
C PRO A 331 1.68 -4.66 19.40
N TYR A 332 0.45 -4.12 19.52
CA TYR A 332 -0.38 -3.81 18.37
C TYR A 332 -0.21 -2.39 17.80
N ALA A 333 0.12 -1.41 18.62
CA ALA A 333 0.47 -0.08 18.15
C ALA A 333 1.71 0.46 18.87
N ASP A 334 2.47 1.29 18.16
CA ASP A 334 3.48 2.14 18.77
C ASP A 334 2.84 3.40 19.33
N THR A 335 3.48 3.95 20.36
CA THR A 335 3.08 5.20 20.98
C THR A 335 4.19 6.22 20.74
N TYR A 336 3.87 7.29 20.04
CA TYR A 336 4.72 8.46 19.86
C TYR A 336 4.29 9.57 20.82
N LEU A 337 5.26 10.38 21.23
CA LEU A 337 5.11 11.47 22.17
C LEU A 337 5.73 12.73 21.56
N LEU A 338 4.91 13.78 21.41
CA LEU A 338 5.29 15.02 20.75
C LEU A 338 5.14 16.22 21.71
N GLY A 339 6.00 17.23 21.52
CA GLY A 339 5.81 18.57 22.08
C GLY A 339 5.96 18.68 23.59
N VAL A 340 6.64 17.74 24.24
CA VAL A 340 6.84 17.76 25.70
C VAL A 340 7.88 18.81 26.08
N HIS A 341 7.48 19.78 26.91
CA HIS A 341 8.42 20.73 27.48
C HIS A 341 9.44 20.06 28.41
N GLY A 342 10.72 20.42 28.26
CA GLY A 342 11.82 19.91 29.09
C GLY A 342 12.50 18.64 28.56
N LEU A 343 12.04 18.09 27.43
CA LEU A 343 12.77 17.06 26.71
C LEU A 343 13.62 17.68 25.57
N PRO A 344 14.80 17.12 25.26
CA PRO A 344 15.74 17.72 24.29
C PRO A 344 15.29 17.65 22.82
N HIS A 345 14.32 16.80 22.48
CA HIS A 345 13.82 16.61 21.11
C HIS A 345 12.30 16.77 21.06
N PRO A 346 11.74 17.17 19.91
CA PRO A 346 10.30 17.42 19.81
C PRO A 346 9.45 16.16 19.61
N VAL A 347 10.04 15.05 19.13
CA VAL A 347 9.33 13.81 18.81
C VAL A 347 10.09 12.60 19.35
N TYR A 348 9.38 11.80 20.13
CA TYR A 348 9.86 10.55 20.69
C TYR A 348 8.94 9.39 20.36
N ARG A 349 9.53 8.19 20.29
CA ARG A 349 8.81 6.93 20.34
C ARG A 349 9.01 6.29 21.71
N TRP A 350 7.92 5.85 22.34
CA TRP A 350 7.95 5.16 23.62
C TRP A 350 8.33 3.69 23.44
N SER A 351 9.37 3.23 24.16
CA SER A 351 9.76 1.82 24.22
C SER A 351 9.48 1.24 25.60
N PRO A 352 8.39 0.44 25.77
CA PRO A 352 8.05 -0.15 27.06
C PRO A 352 9.06 -1.23 27.49
N SER A 353 9.76 -1.87 26.56
CA SER A 353 10.78 -2.89 26.88
C SER A 353 12.03 -2.29 27.50
N THR A 354 12.46 -1.11 27.06
CA THR A 354 13.63 -0.42 27.64
C THR A 354 13.25 0.69 28.61
N GLN A 355 11.94 0.89 28.85
CA GLN A 355 11.39 2.00 29.65
C GLN A 355 12.03 3.34 29.30
N ALA A 356 12.11 3.65 28.00
CA ALA A 356 12.80 4.84 27.50
C ALA A 356 12.05 5.49 26.33
N LEU A 357 12.25 6.79 26.19
CA LEU A 357 11.83 7.60 25.05
C LEU A 357 12.98 7.64 24.04
N ILE A 358 12.73 7.20 22.80
CA ILE A 358 13.71 7.15 21.71
C ILE A 358 13.43 8.30 20.76
N ALA A 359 14.39 9.20 20.54
CA ALA A 359 14.20 10.33 19.63
C ALA A 359 14.06 9.85 18.17
N THR A 360 13.07 10.35 17.44
CA THR A 360 12.83 9.95 16.03
C THR A 360 13.01 11.09 15.02
N ARG A 361 12.97 12.35 15.47
CA ARG A 361 13.17 13.55 14.62
C ARG A 361 14.14 14.53 15.29
N GLY A 362 15.43 14.19 15.23
CA GLY A 362 16.49 15.04 15.78
C GLY A 362 16.77 16.31 14.96
N ASP A 363 16.25 16.35 13.74
CA ASP A 363 16.33 17.46 12.79
C ASP A 363 15.37 18.62 13.11
N LEU A 364 14.33 18.35 13.91
CA LEU A 364 13.32 19.34 14.27
C LEU A 364 13.68 20.09 15.55
N THR A 365 13.43 21.39 15.54
CA THR A 365 13.62 22.28 16.70
C THR A 365 12.37 22.41 17.57
N ALA A 366 11.18 22.16 17.01
CA ALA A 366 9.90 22.17 17.70
C ALA A 366 8.91 21.21 17.03
N ALA A 367 7.94 20.71 17.80
CA ALA A 367 6.84 19.94 17.23
C ALA A 367 5.84 20.90 16.56
N PRO A 368 5.35 20.60 15.34
CA PRO A 368 4.32 21.42 14.71
C PRO A 368 3.01 21.35 15.49
N ALA A 369 2.15 22.36 15.32
CA ALA A 369 0.80 22.32 15.83
C ALA A 369 0.02 21.17 15.17
N ILE A 370 -0.74 20.43 15.96
CA ILE A 370 -1.54 19.29 15.49
C ILE A 370 -2.99 19.74 15.36
N ALA A 371 -3.57 19.63 14.16
CA ALA A 371 -4.97 19.97 13.93
C ALA A 371 -5.92 19.07 14.75
N GLY A 372 -7.11 19.59 15.06
CA GLY A 372 -8.15 18.85 15.79
C GLY A 372 -7.98 18.78 17.31
N LEU A 373 -6.93 19.38 17.88
CA LEU A 373 -6.76 19.51 19.33
C LEU A 373 -7.07 20.97 19.79
N PRO A 374 -7.88 21.15 20.85
CA PRO A 374 -8.16 22.47 21.39
C PRO A 374 -7.02 22.98 22.28
N GLU A 375 -6.67 24.27 22.20
CA GLU A 375 -5.55 24.89 22.95
C GLU A 375 -4.19 24.18 22.73
N ALA A 376 -3.09 24.72 23.28
CA ALA A 376 -1.79 24.06 23.19
C ALA A 376 -1.66 22.98 24.29
N PRO A 377 -1.65 21.68 23.96
CA PRO A 377 -1.50 20.63 24.97
C PRO A 377 -0.08 20.61 25.54
N ALA A 378 0.08 20.10 26.76
CA ALA A 378 1.39 19.87 27.39
C ALA A 378 2.17 18.72 26.72
N ALA A 379 1.47 17.79 26.07
CA ALA A 379 2.04 16.83 25.12
C ALA A 379 0.97 16.26 24.20
N VAL A 380 1.38 15.69 23.07
CA VAL A 380 0.51 14.91 22.19
C VAL A 380 0.98 13.47 22.14
N LEU A 381 0.07 12.53 22.41
CA LEU A 381 0.26 11.11 22.16
C LEU A 381 -0.29 10.76 20.78
N VAL A 382 0.51 10.05 19.99
CA VAL A 382 0.08 9.53 18.68
C VAL A 382 0.24 8.03 18.67
N PHE A 383 -0.85 7.32 18.45
CA PHE A 383 -0.88 5.87 18.37
C PHE A 383 -0.77 5.45 16.91
N VAL A 384 0.24 4.66 16.58
CA VAL A 384 0.51 4.20 15.21
C VAL A 384 0.37 2.69 15.14
N ALA A 385 -0.64 2.23 14.42
CA ALA A 385 -0.82 0.82 14.10
C ALA A 385 0.18 0.41 13.02
N ALA A 386 1.08 -0.52 13.31
CA ALA A 386 2.02 -1.05 12.32
C ALA A 386 1.52 -2.42 11.82
N SER A 387 0.71 -2.41 10.77
CA SER A 387 0.09 -3.62 10.23
C SER A 387 1.11 -4.65 9.71
N THR A 388 2.27 -4.20 9.23
CA THR A 388 3.36 -5.09 8.77
C THR A 388 3.94 -5.94 9.90
N ARG A 389 4.02 -5.42 11.13
CA ARG A 389 4.47 -6.20 12.31
C ARG A 389 3.43 -7.19 12.81
N LEU A 390 2.17 -6.92 12.54
CA LEU A 390 1.05 -7.76 12.95
C LEU A 390 0.71 -8.85 11.93
N ALA A 391 1.25 -8.72 10.71
CA ALA A 391 0.98 -9.64 9.61
C ALA A 391 1.41 -11.09 9.88
N SER A 392 2.49 -11.33 10.64
CA SER A 392 3.00 -12.70 10.83
C SER A 392 2.21 -13.56 11.82
N ALA A 393 1.44 -12.95 12.74
CA ALA A 393 0.67 -13.67 13.75
C ALA A 393 -0.84 -13.42 13.67
N TYR A 394 -1.26 -12.29 13.08
CA TYR A 394 -2.65 -11.82 13.09
C TYR A 394 -3.06 -11.10 11.80
N ALA A 395 -2.55 -11.47 10.62
CA ALA A 395 -2.79 -10.78 9.34
C ALA A 395 -4.24 -10.30 9.12
N GLU A 396 -5.22 -11.14 9.44
CA GLU A 396 -6.65 -10.86 9.25
C GLU A 396 -7.26 -9.89 10.28
N GLN A 397 -6.67 -9.77 11.48
CA GLN A 397 -7.21 -8.96 12.59
C GLN A 397 -6.24 -7.87 13.07
N GLY A 398 -5.05 -7.76 12.47
CA GLY A 398 -3.96 -6.94 12.98
C GLY A 398 -4.35 -5.48 13.14
N LEU A 399 -4.92 -4.87 12.10
CA LEU A 399 -5.35 -3.48 12.15
C LEU A 399 -6.45 -3.26 13.19
N ARG A 400 -7.48 -4.13 13.24
CA ARG A 400 -8.56 -4.02 14.23
C ARG A 400 -8.04 -4.17 15.66
N ARG A 401 -7.13 -5.12 15.91
CA ARG A 401 -6.51 -5.31 17.24
C ARG A 401 -5.64 -4.11 17.60
N ALA A 402 -4.96 -3.49 16.64
CA ALA A 402 -4.21 -2.26 16.84
C ALA A 402 -5.11 -1.08 17.21
N PHE A 403 -6.22 -0.88 16.50
CA PHE A 403 -7.20 0.15 16.83
C PHE A 403 -7.87 -0.10 18.18
N LEU A 404 -8.20 -1.36 18.50
CA LEU A 404 -8.73 -1.73 19.81
C LEU A 404 -7.71 -1.50 20.93
N ALA A 405 -6.45 -1.85 20.71
CA ALA A 405 -5.37 -1.62 21.67
C ALA A 405 -5.12 -0.12 21.87
N ALA A 406 -5.11 0.66 20.79
CA ALA A 406 -5.03 2.12 20.84
C ALA A 406 -6.23 2.69 21.62
N GLY A 407 -7.46 2.27 21.31
CA GLY A 407 -8.65 2.70 22.06
C GLY A 407 -8.61 2.35 23.55
N ARG A 408 -8.10 1.16 23.92
CA ARG A 408 -7.88 0.79 25.33
C ARG A 408 -6.83 1.66 26.00
N ALA A 409 -5.74 1.98 25.31
CA ALA A 409 -4.70 2.86 25.81
C ALA A 409 -5.21 4.31 25.97
N VAL A 410 -5.98 4.83 25.00
CA VAL A 410 -6.67 6.12 25.09
C VAL A 410 -7.58 6.14 26.31
N ALA A 411 -8.42 5.11 26.50
CA ALA A 411 -9.32 5.02 27.65
C ALA A 411 -8.55 5.01 28.99
N ALA A 412 -7.46 4.27 29.07
CA ALA A 412 -6.60 4.23 30.26
C ALA A 412 -5.95 5.59 30.56
N VAL A 413 -5.49 6.30 29.52
CA VAL A 413 -4.95 7.66 29.63
C VAL A 413 -6.02 8.63 30.12
N THR A 414 -7.21 8.62 29.51
CA THR A 414 -8.32 9.53 29.89
C THR A 414 -8.86 9.28 31.29
N ALA A 415 -8.66 8.09 31.85
CA ALA A 415 -9.09 7.77 33.22
C ALA A 415 -8.17 8.40 34.29
N GLY A 416 -6.91 8.71 33.95
CA GLY A 416 -5.91 9.24 34.89
C GLY A 416 -5.41 10.64 34.57
N HIS A 417 -5.80 11.22 33.44
CA HIS A 417 -5.29 12.48 32.95
C HIS A 417 -6.38 13.28 32.21
N HIS A 418 -6.31 14.61 32.28
CA HIS A 418 -7.12 15.47 31.42
C HIS A 418 -6.61 15.38 29.97
N ALA A 419 -7.31 14.61 29.15
CA ALA A 419 -6.90 14.25 27.81
C ALA A 419 -8.05 14.47 26.81
N VAL A 420 -7.71 15.02 25.64
CA VAL A 420 -8.65 15.30 24.56
C VAL A 420 -8.24 14.50 23.33
N LEU A 421 -9.16 13.67 22.82
CA LEU A 421 -8.98 12.96 21.56
C LEU A 421 -9.22 13.95 20.40
N ALA A 422 -8.30 13.99 19.43
CA ALA A 422 -8.49 14.80 18.23
C ALA A 422 -9.68 14.28 17.41
N ASP A 423 -10.53 15.20 16.95
CA ASP A 423 -11.71 14.89 16.12
C ASP A 423 -11.35 14.56 14.67
N THR A 424 -10.21 15.07 14.23
CA THR A 424 -9.64 14.94 12.89
C THR A 424 -8.15 14.68 13.01
N VAL A 425 -7.61 13.90 12.08
CA VAL A 425 -6.20 13.57 12.04
C VAL A 425 -5.61 14.18 10.78
N ASP A 426 -4.68 15.12 10.96
CA ASP A 426 -3.98 15.78 9.86
C ASP A 426 -3.08 14.77 9.12
N PRO A 427 -3.22 14.58 7.80
CA PRO A 427 -2.31 13.76 7.01
C PRO A 427 -0.83 14.16 7.16
N ALA A 428 -0.52 15.44 7.38
CA ALA A 428 0.85 15.91 7.60
C ALA A 428 1.52 15.28 8.85
N LEU A 429 0.74 14.75 9.79
CA LEU A 429 1.25 14.03 10.95
C LEU A 429 1.88 12.69 10.55
N ALA A 430 1.38 12.03 9.49
CA ALA A 430 2.01 10.81 8.97
C ALA A 430 3.38 11.11 8.37
N ASP A 431 3.50 12.21 7.62
CA ASP A 431 4.76 12.68 7.05
C ASP A 431 5.76 13.10 8.15
N LEU A 432 5.28 13.78 9.21
CA LEU A 432 6.09 14.17 10.36
C LEU A 432 6.73 12.95 11.05
N LEU A 433 5.95 11.87 11.19
CA LEU A 433 6.40 10.64 11.84
C LEU A 433 7.13 9.69 10.88
N GLU A 434 7.29 10.07 9.61
CA GLU A 434 7.89 9.25 8.54
C GLU A 434 7.25 7.86 8.44
N LEU A 435 5.92 7.80 8.56
CA LEU A 435 5.19 6.54 8.51
C LEU A 435 5.32 5.88 7.14
N HIS A 436 5.47 4.55 7.12
CA HIS A 436 5.59 3.80 5.87
C HIS A 436 4.23 3.65 5.17
N ASP A 437 4.17 4.07 3.91
CA ASP A 437 3.01 3.90 3.04
C ASP A 437 2.54 2.42 3.02
N GLY A 438 1.25 2.22 3.32
CA GLY A 438 0.59 0.90 3.32
C GLY A 438 0.93 -0.03 4.49
N GLY A 439 1.82 0.37 5.41
CA GLY A 439 2.26 -0.47 6.53
C GLY A 439 2.01 0.10 7.92
N GLU A 440 1.90 1.42 8.03
CA GLU A 440 1.70 2.13 9.29
C GLU A 440 0.53 3.12 9.17
N HIS A 441 -0.36 3.12 10.17
CA HIS A 441 -1.58 3.92 10.16
C HIS A 441 -1.75 4.66 11.48
N LEU A 442 -2.15 5.92 11.42
CA LEU A 442 -2.57 6.68 12.60
C LEU A 442 -3.85 6.06 13.15
N ALA A 443 -3.80 5.57 14.38
CA ALA A 443 -4.92 4.91 15.04
C ALA A 443 -5.68 5.87 15.98
N ALA A 444 -4.96 6.76 16.66
CA ALA A 444 -5.53 7.80 17.52
C ALA A 444 -4.51 8.91 17.79
N VAL A 445 -5.00 10.13 18.04
CA VAL A 445 -4.19 11.30 18.43
C VAL A 445 -4.83 11.92 19.67
N VAL A 446 -4.07 12.07 20.75
CA VAL A 446 -4.58 12.54 22.05
C VAL A 446 -3.72 13.68 22.56
N GLY A 447 -4.32 14.85 22.79
CA GLY A 447 -3.71 15.97 23.51
C GLY A 447 -3.83 15.76 25.02
N ILE A 448 -2.71 15.91 25.74
CA ILE A 448 -2.67 15.87 27.21
C ILE A 448 -2.56 17.29 27.71
N HIS A 449 -3.49 17.69 28.57
CA HIS A 449 -3.54 19.03 29.13
C HIS A 449 -3.19 18.98 30.62
N PRO A 450 -2.49 20.00 31.14
CA PRO A 450 -2.32 20.11 32.58
C PRO A 450 -3.72 20.22 33.22
N GLU A 451 -3.92 19.59 34.37
CA GLU A 451 -5.09 19.89 35.19
C GLU A 451 -5.07 21.39 35.48
N ARG A 452 -6.11 22.11 35.06
CA ARG A 452 -6.25 23.52 35.45
C ARG A 452 -6.36 23.53 36.98
N PRO A 453 -5.49 24.26 37.69
CA PRO A 453 -5.49 24.29 39.15
C PRO A 453 -6.82 24.80 39.73
#